data_AF-A0A7S1YG62-F1
#
_entry.id   AF-A0A7S1YG62-F1
#
_cell.length_a   1.000
_cell.length_b   1.000
_cell.length_c   1.000
_cell.angle_alpha   90.00
_cell.angle_beta   90.00
_cell.angle_gamma   90.00
#
_symmetry.space_group_name_H-M   'P 1'
#
loop_
_entity.id
_entity.type
_entity.pdbx_description
1 polymer ?
#
loop_
_entity_poly.entity_id
_entity_poly.type
_entity_poly.pdbx_seq_one_letter_code
_entity_poly.pdbx_strand_id
1 'polypeptide(L)'
;FLDEVIKWREIGYAHAFVNGASYNQEAAVPAWSRQYLDGCRNNNVASNSRMMSYQLDALAEGRTESDTWNAMQRYLVETGELHNNARMTWGKSVVHWQKHGFDVPTLLQQLCYLNDRFALDGLSPPSYAGLLWCLGWCDKPQGGGRLSEKPASRYRVGPDGFQEAQR
;
A
#
# COMPACT_ATOMS: atom_id res chain seq x y z
N PHE A 1 11.81 -6.20 -16.90
CA PHE A 1 10.61 -6.01 -17.76
C PHE A 1 9.84 -7.31 -17.93
N LEU A 2 10.41 -8.35 -18.57
CA LEU A 2 9.69 -9.61 -18.82
C LEU A 2 9.13 -10.25 -17.53
N ASP A 3 9.89 -10.26 -16.44
CA ASP A 3 9.39 -10.76 -15.15
C ASP A 3 8.15 -9.99 -14.65
N GLU A 4 8.13 -8.66 -14.78
CA GLU A 4 6.97 -7.84 -14.38
C GLU A 4 5.73 -8.18 -15.20
N VAL A 5 5.91 -8.31 -16.52
CA VAL A 5 4.80 -8.50 -17.47
C VAL A 5 4.31 -9.95 -17.51
N ILE A 6 5.20 -10.93 -17.40
CA ILE A 6 4.86 -12.36 -17.53
C ILE A 6 4.60 -12.99 -16.17
N LYS A 7 5.41 -12.67 -15.15
CA LYS A 7 5.27 -13.32 -13.84
C LYS A 7 4.31 -12.54 -12.96
N TRP A 8 4.61 -11.26 -12.69
CA TRP A 8 3.87 -10.49 -11.68
C TRP A 8 2.48 -10.05 -12.14
N ARG A 9 2.31 -9.69 -13.42
CA ARG A 9 0.98 -9.42 -13.97
C ARG A 9 0.12 -10.69 -14.02
N GLU A 10 0.65 -11.77 -14.60
CA GLU A 10 -0.14 -13.00 -14.80
C GLU A 10 -0.48 -13.71 -13.49
N ILE A 11 0.41 -13.69 -12.48
CA ILE A 11 0.07 -14.24 -11.16
C ILE A 11 -1.06 -13.45 -10.48
N GLY A 12 -1.16 -12.14 -10.74
CA GLY A 12 -2.29 -11.33 -10.28
C GLY A 12 -3.61 -11.81 -10.88
N TYR A 13 -3.64 -12.06 -12.19
CA TYR A 13 -4.81 -12.64 -12.86
C TYR A 13 -5.12 -14.06 -12.39
N ALA A 14 -4.11 -14.93 -12.28
CA ALA A 14 -4.28 -16.30 -11.82
C ALA A 14 -4.84 -16.34 -10.39
N HIS A 15 -4.33 -15.48 -9.49
CA HIS A 15 -4.85 -15.34 -8.13
C HIS A 15 -6.32 -14.91 -8.12
N ALA A 16 -6.69 -13.90 -8.91
CA ALA A 16 -8.08 -13.46 -9.01
C ALA A 16 -9.01 -14.55 -9.58
N PHE A 17 -8.55 -15.26 -10.61
CA PHE A 17 -9.30 -16.34 -11.23
C PHE A 17 -9.58 -17.49 -10.24
N VAL A 18 -8.56 -17.94 -9.50
CA VAL A 18 -8.68 -19.07 -8.57
C VAL A 18 -9.52 -18.72 -7.34
N ASN A 19 -9.42 -17.49 -6.84
CA ASN A 19 -10.10 -17.07 -5.61
C ASN A 19 -11.48 -16.41 -5.85
N GLY A 20 -11.85 -16.15 -7.11
CA GLY A 20 -13.14 -15.57 -7.46
C GLY A 20 -13.40 -14.27 -6.71
N ALA A 21 -14.58 -14.11 -6.10
CA ALA A 21 -14.97 -12.88 -5.41
C ALA A 21 -14.13 -12.56 -4.14
N SER A 22 -13.33 -13.49 -3.62
CA SER A 22 -12.55 -13.29 -2.38
C SER A 22 -11.09 -12.87 -2.61
N TYR A 23 -10.66 -12.72 -3.86
CA TYR A 23 -9.25 -12.51 -4.20
C TYR A 23 -8.62 -11.25 -3.60
N ASN A 24 -9.41 -10.20 -3.35
CA ASN A 24 -8.98 -8.94 -2.76
C ASN A 24 -9.52 -8.76 -1.33
N GLN A 25 -9.76 -9.86 -0.62
CA GLN A 25 -10.27 -9.86 0.75
C GLN A 25 -9.16 -10.27 1.74
N GLU A 26 -9.43 -10.12 3.04
CA GLU A 26 -8.49 -10.48 4.12
C GLU A 26 -7.93 -11.89 3.98
N ALA A 27 -8.72 -12.85 3.49
CA ALA A 27 -8.30 -14.24 3.30
C ALA A 27 -7.08 -14.41 2.38
N ALA A 28 -6.84 -13.45 1.46
CA ALA A 28 -5.65 -13.43 0.62
C ALA A 28 -4.38 -12.98 1.38
N VAL A 29 -4.52 -12.33 2.53
CA VAL A 29 -3.40 -11.85 3.34
C VAL A 29 -2.81 -13.01 4.16
N PRO A 30 -1.49 -13.27 4.08
CA PRO A 30 -0.86 -14.38 4.80
C PRO A 30 -1.08 -14.32 6.31
N ALA A 31 -1.28 -15.49 6.93
CA ALA A 31 -1.55 -15.59 8.38
C ALA A 31 -0.49 -14.90 9.25
N TRP A 32 0.79 -15.01 8.88
CA TRP A 32 1.88 -14.35 9.61
C TRP A 32 1.76 -12.82 9.60
N SER A 33 1.29 -12.25 8.48
CA SER A 33 1.12 -10.81 8.34
C SER A 33 -0.09 -10.33 9.13
N ARG A 34 -1.20 -11.08 9.08
CA ARG A 34 -2.40 -10.81 9.89
C ARG A 34 -2.08 -10.81 11.38
N GLN A 35 -1.35 -11.84 11.85
CA GLN A 35 -0.88 -11.91 13.24
C GLN A 35 0.01 -10.71 13.64
N TYR A 36 0.91 -10.28 12.75
CA TYR A 36 1.75 -9.11 12.99
C TYR A 36 0.92 -7.81 13.09
N LEU A 37 -0.03 -7.60 12.17
CA LEU A 37 -0.89 -6.42 12.13
C LEU A 37 -1.83 -6.38 13.34
N ASP A 38 -2.44 -7.51 13.70
CA ASP A 38 -3.23 -7.65 14.93
C ASP A 38 -2.40 -7.34 16.17
N GLY A 39 -1.15 -7.83 16.22
CA GLY A 39 -0.21 -7.49 17.29
C GLY A 39 0.11 -6.00 17.36
N CYS A 40 0.25 -5.32 16.22
CA CYS A 40 0.47 -3.86 16.18
C CYS A 40 -0.74 -3.08 16.72
N ARG A 41 -1.94 -3.48 16.30
CA ARG A 41 -3.20 -2.88 16.77
C ARG A 41 -3.45 -3.12 18.25
N ASN A 42 -3.19 -4.33 18.75
CA ASN A 42 -3.42 -4.66 20.17
C ASN A 42 -2.39 -3.98 21.08
N ASN A 43 -1.16 -3.82 20.61
CA ASN A 43 -0.11 -3.06 21.28
C ASN A 43 -0.22 -1.55 20.99
N ASN A 44 -1.43 -1.02 20.78
CA ASN A 44 -1.66 0.42 20.62
C ASN A 44 -1.35 1.12 21.95
N VAL A 45 -0.06 1.35 22.18
CA VAL A 45 0.46 2.10 23.30
C VAL A 45 -0.02 3.53 23.08
N ALA A 46 -1.05 3.91 23.85
CA ALA A 46 -1.67 5.23 23.95
C ALA A 46 -0.69 6.38 24.34
N SER A 47 0.61 6.19 24.15
CA SER A 47 1.71 7.03 24.63
C SER A 47 2.63 7.54 23.52
N ASN A 48 2.43 7.15 22.26
CA ASN A 48 3.22 7.69 21.15
C ASN A 48 2.39 8.70 20.35
N SER A 49 2.33 9.95 20.82
CA SER A 49 1.58 11.05 20.20
C SER A 49 1.94 11.33 18.74
N ARG A 50 3.03 10.73 18.23
CA ARG A 50 3.50 10.83 16.84
C ARG A 50 2.90 9.78 15.89
N MET A 51 2.12 8.80 16.38
CA MET A 51 1.53 7.76 15.53
C MET A 51 0.01 7.95 15.40
N MET A 52 -0.41 9.15 15.01
CA MET A 52 -1.80 9.40 14.65
C MET A 52 -2.08 8.78 13.28
N SER A 53 -3.03 7.84 13.24
CA SER A 53 -3.56 7.32 11.99
C SER A 53 -4.22 8.45 11.18
N TYR A 54 -4.03 8.43 9.86
CA TYR A 54 -4.57 9.45 8.97
C TYR A 54 -6.03 9.17 8.63
N GLN A 55 -6.84 10.22 8.55
CA GLN A 55 -8.18 10.12 7.96
C GLN A 55 -8.05 9.81 6.46
N LEU A 56 -9.05 9.10 5.92
CA LEU A 56 -9.02 8.69 4.51
C LEU A 56 -8.96 9.88 3.56
N ASP A 57 -9.69 10.96 3.85
CA ASP A 57 -9.67 12.19 3.04
C ASP A 57 -8.29 12.87 3.05
N ALA A 58 -7.62 12.89 4.22
CA ALA A 58 -6.26 13.41 4.32
C ALA A 58 -5.26 12.59 3.49
N LEU A 59 -5.42 11.26 3.43
CA LEU A 59 -4.65 10.42 2.53
C LEU A 59 -5.00 10.70 1.07
N ALA A 60 -6.28 10.79 0.72
CA ALA A 60 -6.73 11.01 -0.66
C ALA A 60 -6.22 12.32 -1.26
N GLU A 61 -6.11 13.37 -0.43
CA GLU A 61 -5.68 14.71 -0.84
C GLU A 61 -4.17 14.95 -0.64
N GLY A 62 -3.41 13.94 -0.19
CA GLY A 62 -1.97 14.07 0.03
C GLY A 62 -1.64 15.09 1.14
N ARG A 63 -2.28 14.94 2.30
CA ARG A 63 -2.08 15.78 3.50
C ARG A 63 -1.61 14.96 4.69
N THR A 64 -0.42 14.40 4.56
CA THR A 64 0.32 13.71 5.63
C THR A 64 1.53 14.54 6.08
N GLU A 65 2.24 14.08 7.10
CA GLU A 65 3.53 14.68 7.48
C GLU A 65 4.67 14.38 6.49
N SER A 66 4.46 13.46 5.53
CA SER A 66 5.49 13.09 4.55
C SER A 66 5.29 13.84 3.24
N ASP A 67 6.11 14.87 3.01
CA ASP A 67 6.09 15.63 1.75
C ASP A 67 6.31 14.73 0.53
N THR A 68 7.22 13.75 0.61
CA THR A 68 7.45 12.78 -0.47
C THR A 68 6.22 11.93 -0.77
N TRP A 69 5.51 11.45 0.25
CA TRP A 69 4.29 10.66 0.02
C TRP A 69 3.15 11.55 -0.51
N ASN A 70 3.03 12.77 0.00
CA ASN A 70 2.07 13.76 -0.49
C ASN A 70 2.30 14.04 -1.97
N ALA A 71 3.56 14.17 -2.41
CA ALA A 71 3.92 14.34 -3.81
C ALA A 71 3.57 13.10 -4.65
N MET A 72 3.84 11.87 -4.16
CA MET A 72 3.40 10.62 -4.81
C MET A 72 1.88 10.59 -5.02
N GLN A 73 1.12 10.95 -3.97
CA GLN A 73 -0.33 10.94 -4.01
C GLN A 73 -0.88 11.98 -4.98
N ARG A 74 -0.38 13.22 -4.94
CA ARG A 74 -0.81 14.27 -5.88
C ARG A 74 -0.44 13.92 -7.32
N TYR A 75 0.74 13.34 -7.54
CA TYR A 75 1.13 12.81 -8.84
C TYR A 75 0.15 11.77 -9.35
N LEU A 76 -0.24 10.81 -8.51
CA LEU A 76 -1.24 9.80 -8.85
C LEU A 76 -2.61 10.43 -9.16
N VAL A 77 -3.06 11.40 -8.36
CA VAL A 77 -4.34 12.11 -8.56
C VAL A 77 -4.36 12.86 -9.90
N GLU A 78 -3.25 13.52 -10.25
CA GLU A 78 -3.17 14.37 -11.44
C GLU A 78 -2.93 13.59 -12.73
N THR A 79 -2.09 12.55 -12.69
CA THR A 79 -1.67 11.80 -13.89
C THR A 79 -2.42 10.49 -14.08
N GLY A 80 -3.00 9.95 -12.99
CA GLY A 80 -3.59 8.63 -12.99
C GLY A 80 -2.59 7.48 -12.97
N GLU A 81 -1.29 7.76 -12.92
CA GLU A 81 -0.23 6.76 -12.94
C GLU A 81 0.69 6.90 -11.73
N LEU A 82 1.27 5.79 -11.29
CA LEU A 82 2.34 5.81 -10.31
C LEU A 82 3.31 4.66 -10.59
N HIS A 83 4.55 5.00 -10.92
CA HIS A 83 5.58 4.02 -11.24
C HIS A 83 5.67 2.93 -10.15
N ASN A 84 5.82 1.65 -10.51
CA ASN A 84 5.68 0.52 -9.60
C ASN A 84 6.52 0.64 -8.30
N ASN A 85 7.78 1.09 -8.41
CA ASN A 85 8.62 1.32 -7.21
C ASN A 85 8.07 2.40 -6.26
N ALA A 86 7.46 3.46 -6.82
CA ALA A 86 6.78 4.49 -6.04
C ALA A 86 5.49 3.92 -5.45
N ARG A 87 4.68 3.17 -6.22
CA ARG A 87 3.44 2.55 -5.74
C ARG A 87 3.66 1.57 -4.57
N MET A 88 4.73 0.76 -4.63
CA MET A 88 5.12 -0.09 -3.49
C MET A 88 5.45 0.73 -2.23
N THR A 89 6.16 1.84 -2.39
CA THR A 89 6.55 2.72 -1.26
C THR A 89 5.34 3.45 -0.70
N TRP A 90 4.48 3.94 -1.60
CA TRP A 90 3.22 4.59 -1.30
C TRP A 90 2.30 3.69 -0.47
N GLY A 91 2.05 2.45 -0.91
CA GLY A 91 1.18 1.52 -0.21
C GLY A 91 1.76 1.02 1.12
N LYS A 92 3.07 0.71 1.17
CA LYS A 92 3.75 0.33 2.43
C LYS A 92 3.74 1.45 3.47
N SER A 93 3.81 2.72 3.04
CA SER A 93 3.72 3.87 3.94
C SER A 93 2.33 3.96 4.58
N VAL A 94 1.25 3.81 3.80
CA VAL A 94 -0.12 3.77 4.33
C VAL A 94 -0.28 2.65 5.35
N VAL A 95 0.14 1.42 5.02
CA VAL A 95 0.07 0.29 5.97
C VAL A 95 0.84 0.60 7.25
N HIS A 96 2.04 1.18 7.14
CA HIS A 96 2.86 1.50 8.31
C HIS A 96 2.19 2.51 9.25
N TRP A 97 1.54 3.54 8.73
CA TRP A 97 0.84 4.56 9.53
C TRP A 97 -0.46 4.03 10.16
N GLN A 98 -1.18 3.20 9.41
CA GLN A 98 -2.53 2.78 9.77
C GLN A 98 -2.57 1.51 10.63
N LYS A 99 -1.49 0.69 10.67
CA LYS A 99 -1.44 -0.63 11.34
C LYS A 99 -1.78 -0.64 12.84
N HIS A 100 -1.76 0.50 13.52
CA HIS A 100 -2.10 0.60 14.94
C HIS A 100 -3.56 0.97 15.19
N GLY A 101 -4.22 1.63 14.22
CA GLY A 101 -5.59 2.11 14.33
C GLY A 101 -6.62 1.23 13.63
N PHE A 102 -6.20 0.38 12.69
CA PHE A 102 -7.09 -0.33 11.79
C PHE A 102 -6.80 -1.83 11.71
N ASP A 103 -7.86 -2.60 11.48
CA ASP A 103 -7.78 -4.04 11.19
C ASP A 103 -7.39 -4.30 9.73
N VAL A 104 -7.06 -5.55 9.40
CA VAL A 104 -6.60 -5.91 8.06
C VAL A 104 -7.64 -5.62 6.97
N PRO A 105 -8.93 -5.95 7.14
CA PRO A 105 -9.98 -5.56 6.18
C PRO A 105 -10.03 -4.05 5.92
N THR A 106 -9.98 -3.23 6.98
CA THR A 106 -10.05 -1.77 6.84
C THR A 106 -8.80 -1.20 6.16
N LEU A 107 -7.62 -1.72 6.49
CA LEU A 107 -6.36 -1.35 5.81
C LEU A 107 -6.42 -1.62 4.31
N LEU A 108 -6.90 -2.82 3.94
CA LEU A 108 -7.04 -3.21 2.55
C LEU A 108 -8.09 -2.34 1.85
N GLN A 109 -9.22 -2.05 2.50
CA GLN A 109 -10.25 -1.17 1.95
C GLN A 109 -9.72 0.26 1.70
N GLN A 110 -8.93 0.82 2.62
CA GLN A 110 -8.31 2.13 2.41
C GLN A 110 -7.35 2.13 1.21
N LEU A 111 -6.50 1.11 1.10
CA LEU A 111 -5.60 0.95 -0.05
C LEU A 111 -6.38 0.82 -1.36
N CYS A 112 -7.41 -0.03 -1.41
CA CYS A 112 -8.26 -0.22 -2.58
C CYS A 112 -8.97 1.07 -2.95
N TYR A 113 -9.56 1.79 -1.98
CA TYR A 113 -10.22 3.07 -2.25
C TYR A 113 -9.28 4.08 -2.90
N LEU A 114 -8.09 4.28 -2.31
CA LEU A 114 -7.12 5.22 -2.84
C LEU A 114 -6.61 4.80 -4.23
N ASN A 115 -6.36 3.51 -4.44
CA ASN A 115 -5.92 2.99 -5.72
C ASN A 115 -7.01 3.12 -6.79
N ASP A 116 -8.18 2.56 -6.54
CA ASP A 116 -9.26 2.45 -7.53
C ASP A 116 -9.86 3.81 -7.88
N ARG A 117 -9.78 4.79 -6.97
CA ARG A 117 -10.24 6.15 -7.23
C ARG A 117 -9.33 6.95 -8.15
N PHE A 118 -8.01 6.72 -8.07
CA PHE A 118 -7.04 7.61 -8.73
C PHE A 118 -6.18 6.93 -9.79
N ALA A 119 -5.96 5.62 -9.73
CA ALA A 119 -5.14 4.90 -10.69
C ALA A 119 -5.92 4.50 -11.94
N LEU A 120 -5.42 4.87 -13.13
CA LEU A 120 -5.98 4.46 -14.42
C LEU A 120 -5.89 2.95 -14.65
N ASP A 121 -4.89 2.30 -14.07
CA ASP A 121 -4.68 0.85 -14.09
C ASP A 121 -5.25 0.14 -12.84
N GLY A 122 -6.05 0.86 -12.03
CA GLY A 122 -6.78 0.33 -10.88
C GLY A 122 -7.90 -0.64 -11.27
N LEU A 123 -8.68 -1.11 -10.28
CA LEU A 123 -9.78 -2.07 -10.49
C LEU A 123 -9.36 -3.34 -11.26
N SER A 124 -8.08 -3.70 -11.21
CA SER A 124 -7.49 -4.80 -11.98
C SER A 124 -6.79 -5.81 -11.07
N PRO A 125 -6.78 -7.11 -11.43
CA PRO A 125 -6.10 -8.13 -10.63
C PRO A 125 -4.61 -7.85 -10.33
N PRO A 126 -3.80 -7.38 -11.30
CA PRO A 126 -2.41 -7.00 -11.02
C PRO A 126 -2.31 -5.82 -10.03
N SER A 127 -3.25 -4.88 -10.09
CA SER A 127 -3.29 -3.75 -9.15
C SER A 127 -3.57 -4.23 -7.73
N TYR A 128 -4.58 -5.08 -7.53
CA TYR A 128 -4.89 -5.65 -6.22
C TYR A 128 -3.78 -6.55 -5.69
N ALA A 129 -3.09 -7.30 -6.55
CA ALA A 129 -1.91 -8.07 -6.19
C ALA A 129 -0.80 -7.16 -5.59
N GLY A 130 -0.60 -5.97 -6.16
CA GLY A 130 0.32 -4.97 -5.60
C GLY A 130 -0.10 -4.42 -4.23
N LEU A 131 -1.39 -4.22 -4.00
CA LEU A 131 -1.92 -3.80 -2.69
C LEU A 131 -1.78 -4.91 -1.64
N LEU A 132 -2.08 -6.15 -2.02
CA LEU A 132 -1.89 -7.33 -1.17
C LEU A 132 -0.41 -7.54 -0.84
N TRP A 133 0.51 -7.27 -1.76
CA TRP A 133 1.95 -7.31 -1.50
C TRP A 133 2.36 -6.31 -0.40
N CYS A 134 1.73 -5.13 -0.35
CA CYS A 134 1.94 -4.19 0.75
C CYS A 134 1.58 -4.81 2.10
N LEU A 135 0.58 -5.70 2.13
CA LEU A 135 0.16 -6.49 3.28
C LEU A 135 0.87 -7.86 3.40
N GLY A 136 1.91 -8.13 2.61
CA GLY A 136 2.77 -9.32 2.75
C GLY A 136 2.44 -10.50 1.84
N TRP A 137 1.43 -10.40 0.96
CA TRP A 137 1.17 -11.43 -0.05
C TRP A 137 2.36 -11.56 -1.03
N CYS A 138 2.77 -12.80 -1.31
CA CYS A 138 3.99 -13.10 -2.09
C CYS A 138 5.28 -12.43 -1.56
N ASP A 139 5.31 -12.05 -0.27
CA ASP A 139 6.49 -11.56 0.43
C ASP A 139 6.83 -12.51 1.59
N LYS A 140 8.02 -12.34 2.18
CA LYS A 140 8.45 -13.06 3.38
C LYS A 140 8.47 -12.15 4.60
N PRO A 141 8.22 -12.68 5.81
CA PRO A 141 8.40 -11.91 7.03
C PRO A 141 9.86 -11.46 7.19
N GLN A 142 10.04 -10.27 7.74
CA GLN A 142 11.32 -9.78 8.24
C GLN A 142 11.60 -10.35 9.63
N GLY A 143 12.77 -10.00 10.20
CA GLY A 143 13.13 -10.40 11.57
C GLY A 143 12.03 -10.11 12.58
N GLY A 144 11.70 -11.11 13.41
CA GLY A 144 10.61 -11.03 14.38
C GLY A 144 9.20 -11.11 13.79
N GLY A 145 9.03 -11.65 12.58
CA GLY A 145 7.71 -11.84 11.97
C GLY A 145 7.09 -10.56 11.40
N ARG A 146 7.89 -9.50 11.22
CA ARG A 146 7.40 -8.17 10.85
C ARG A 146 7.17 -8.03 9.35
N LEU A 147 6.23 -7.16 8.97
CA LEU A 147 6.15 -6.67 7.59
C LEU A 147 7.38 -5.83 7.23
N SER A 148 7.80 -5.94 5.97
CA SER A 148 8.78 -5.03 5.37
C SER A 148 8.24 -3.60 5.36
N GLU A 149 9.06 -2.63 5.75
CA GLU A 149 8.70 -1.20 5.75
C GLU A 149 9.45 -0.47 4.63
N LYS A 150 8.74 0.42 3.91
CA LYS A 150 9.31 1.31 2.89
C LYS A 150 8.82 2.74 3.15
N PRO A 151 9.41 3.47 4.11
CA PRO A 151 8.96 4.82 4.42
C PRO A 151 9.24 5.76 3.25
N ALA A 152 8.23 6.53 2.84
CA ALA A 152 8.35 7.49 1.74
C ALA A 152 9.48 8.52 1.92
N SER A 153 9.83 8.86 3.17
CA SER A 153 10.97 9.74 3.48
C SER A 153 12.33 9.20 3.00
N ARG A 154 12.42 7.91 2.68
CA ARG A 154 13.63 7.27 2.11
C ARG A 154 13.55 7.05 0.60
N TYR A 155 12.47 7.48 -0.06
CA TYR A 155 12.35 7.34 -1.51
C TYR A 155 13.31 8.30 -2.21
N ARG A 156 14.21 7.75 -3.03
CA ARG A 156 15.39 8.46 -3.57
C ARG A 156 15.05 9.75 -4.32
N VAL A 157 13.94 9.78 -5.04
CA VAL A 157 13.55 10.91 -5.90
C VAL A 157 13.06 12.11 -5.09
N GLY A 158 12.60 11.89 -3.85
CA GLY A 158 12.01 12.94 -3.03
C GLY A 158 10.73 13.54 -3.62
N PRO A 159 10.21 14.63 -3.04
CA PRO A 159 9.01 15.32 -3.54
C PRO A 159 9.25 16.04 -4.88
N ASP A 160 10.42 16.67 -5.06
CA ASP A 160 10.71 17.52 -6.22
C ASP A 160 10.70 16.73 -7.54
N GLY A 161 11.19 15.50 -7.54
CA GLY A 161 11.20 14.72 -8.78
C GLY A 161 9.82 14.24 -9.24
N PHE A 162 8.80 14.23 -8.37
CA PHE A 162 7.42 14.04 -8.82
C PHE A 162 6.87 15.31 -9.47
N GLN A 163 7.23 16.49 -8.98
CA GLN A 163 6.84 17.77 -9.59
C GLN A 163 7.52 17.98 -10.96
N GLU A 164 8.80 17.60 -11.07
CA GLU A 164 9.54 17.62 -12.33
C GLU A 164 8.88 16.72 -13.38
N ALA A 165 8.46 15.51 -13.00
CA ALA A 165 7.83 14.55 -13.90
C ALA A 165 6.44 14.96 -14.42
N GLN A 166 5.82 15.98 -13.83
CA GLN A 166 4.52 16.53 -14.26
C GLN A 166 4.64 17.63 -15.31
N ARG A 167 5.84 18.18 -15.52
CA ARG A 167 6.10 19.23 -16.51
C ARG A 167 6.27 18.63 -17.91
#